data_AF-A0A8J6UGK3-F1
#
_entry.id   AF-A0A8J6UGK3-F1
#
_cell.length_a   1.000
_cell.length_b   1.000
_cell.length_c   1.000
_cell.angle_alpha   90.00
_cell.angle_beta   90.00
_cell.angle_gamma   90.00
#
_symmetry.space_group_name_H-M   'P 1'
#
loop_
_entity.id
_entity.type
_entity.pdbx_description
1 polymer ?
#
loop_
_entity_poly.entity_id
_entity_poly.type
_entity_poly.pdbx_seq_one_letter_code
_entity_poly.pdbx_strand_id
1 'polypeptide(L)'
;MSQLSHSEITALFLALGLLLASARLLGELARATGLPAVLGEITAGILWGPTVFGSLFPQWSAFLFPLSGGGALAFDGLITLAITLFLLVAGMEIDLSTVWRQGKVALYVALLGMFFPFAFGFMAGWWAPGLLGFQQGAHPLAFALFMATVLSISALPIIAKILMDLNIYRSDLGVVIIAAAVFNDLLGWLVFAMVLGMLGVGQMMPLGYTIGMTLVFVLLMILVMPLLLNQILPWVQAHSSWPGGILGFALSFCLLAAAFTEWIGIHAIFGSFLAGVALGDSKHLNERTRTTIEQFVSFIFAPLFFASIGLRVNFVDNFNLLLTLIILLLAMSGKILGSTLGARLGGLPLRESLGVSFGMSAQGTMGIILGVLALQFELISQEIFVSLVVMALVTSLLSGPLMQRVLRLKKARRFVNFFPPQGFILRLDSRDRWSAIHELAKLAGPLIDKTSEEITRAVYAREKMMATGIGQGVAVPHARLPGLAAPLVLVGLSPAGIDFDAPDTTTAKVIFLILAPQDDDGVQLEILADIAATFKVAEIREKVGNVNNYVEFLALVRSARGQ
;
A
#
# COMPACT_ATOMS: atom_id res chain seq x y z
N MET A 1 -25.28 -18.98 -31.30
CA MET A 1 -24.17 -18.77 -30.35
C MET A 1 -23.05 -18.09 -31.13
N SER A 2 -22.79 -16.81 -30.88
CA SER A 2 -21.65 -16.11 -31.48
C SER A 2 -20.37 -16.65 -30.86
N GLN A 3 -19.70 -17.56 -31.55
CA GLN A 3 -18.37 -18.02 -31.16
C GLN A 3 -17.35 -16.95 -31.52
N LEU A 4 -16.36 -16.73 -30.65
CA LEU A 4 -15.23 -15.85 -30.95
C LEU A 4 -14.44 -16.44 -32.13
N SER A 5 -14.19 -15.62 -33.15
CA SER A 5 -13.34 -16.00 -34.27
C SER A 5 -11.89 -16.17 -33.83
N HIS A 6 -11.11 -16.97 -34.57
CA HIS A 6 -9.67 -17.14 -34.32
C HIS A 6 -8.93 -15.79 -34.31
N SER A 7 -9.33 -14.85 -35.18
CA SER A 7 -8.79 -13.49 -35.21
C SER A 7 -9.10 -12.70 -33.95
N GLU A 8 -10.32 -12.77 -33.42
CA GLU A 8 -10.69 -12.09 -32.17
C GLU A 8 -9.95 -12.67 -30.97
N ILE A 9 -9.80 -14.01 -30.91
CA ILE A 9 -9.03 -14.67 -29.85
C ILE A 9 -7.55 -14.26 -29.92
N THR A 10 -6.99 -14.21 -31.12
CA THR A 10 -5.59 -13.78 -31.33
C THR A 10 -5.39 -12.33 -30.89
N ALA A 11 -6.29 -11.43 -31.28
CA ALA A 11 -6.26 -10.03 -30.86
C ALA A 11 -6.38 -9.90 -29.34
N LEU A 12 -7.31 -10.64 -28.71
CA LEU A 12 -7.51 -10.63 -27.25
C LEU A 12 -6.24 -11.04 -26.50
N PHE A 13 -5.60 -12.16 -26.88
CA PHE A 13 -4.37 -12.60 -26.22
C PHE A 13 -3.20 -11.65 -26.47
N LEU A 14 -3.08 -11.09 -27.68
CA LEU A 14 -2.03 -10.11 -27.97
C LEU A 14 -2.23 -8.84 -27.13
N ALA A 15 -3.46 -8.34 -27.07
CA ALA A 15 -3.85 -7.18 -26.28
C ALA A 15 -3.52 -7.38 -24.79
N LEU A 16 -3.97 -8.48 -24.20
CA LEU A 16 -3.69 -8.80 -22.80
C LEU A 16 -2.19 -8.97 -22.52
N GLY A 17 -1.47 -9.67 -23.40
CA GLY A 17 -0.03 -9.88 -23.27
C GLY A 17 0.76 -8.58 -23.32
N LEU A 18 0.48 -7.72 -24.31
CA LEU A 18 1.15 -6.42 -24.45
C LEU A 18 0.79 -5.47 -23.30
N LEU A 19 -0.49 -5.42 -22.92
CA LEU A 19 -0.96 -4.57 -21.84
C LEU A 19 -0.35 -4.98 -20.49
N LEU A 20 -0.37 -6.28 -20.16
CA LEU A 20 0.25 -6.78 -18.93
C LEU A 20 1.77 -6.57 -18.92
N ALA A 21 2.46 -6.88 -20.01
CA ALA A 21 3.91 -6.72 -20.10
C ALA A 21 4.33 -5.26 -19.90
N SER A 22 3.67 -4.34 -20.61
CA SER A 22 3.96 -2.90 -20.48
C SER A 22 3.56 -2.33 -19.11
N ALA A 23 2.41 -2.73 -18.56
CA ALA A 23 1.97 -2.33 -17.22
C ALA A 23 2.96 -2.78 -16.13
N ARG A 24 3.50 -4.00 -16.25
CA ARG A 24 4.53 -4.49 -15.32
C ARG A 24 5.85 -3.75 -15.46
N LEU A 25 6.33 -3.56 -16.69
CA LEU A 25 7.59 -2.84 -16.94
C LEU A 25 7.52 -1.41 -16.39
N LEU A 26 6.46 -0.67 -16.74
CA LEU A 26 6.29 0.71 -16.29
C LEU A 26 5.97 0.79 -14.79
N GLY A 27 5.22 -0.16 -14.24
CA GLY A 27 4.95 -0.25 -12.80
C GLY A 27 6.20 -0.55 -11.97
N GLU A 28 7.14 -1.34 -12.50
CA GLU A 28 8.44 -1.59 -11.86
C GLU A 28 9.36 -0.35 -11.96
N LEU A 29 9.38 0.32 -13.12
CA LEU A 29 10.12 1.58 -13.29
C LEU A 29 9.60 2.70 -12.36
N ALA A 30 8.28 2.79 -12.20
CA ALA A 30 7.67 3.70 -11.23
C ALA A 30 8.15 3.37 -9.80
N ARG A 31 8.14 2.09 -9.41
CA ARG A 31 8.65 1.67 -8.10
C ARG A 31 10.14 1.97 -7.93
N ALA A 32 10.96 1.73 -8.94
CA ALA A 32 12.39 2.01 -8.93
C ALA A 32 12.71 3.51 -8.73
N THR A 33 11.83 4.40 -9.16
CA THR A 33 11.96 5.86 -8.97
C THR A 33 11.28 6.37 -7.69
N GLY A 34 10.73 5.48 -6.85
CA GLY A 34 10.03 5.83 -5.62
C GLY A 34 8.57 6.28 -5.82
N LEU A 35 8.00 6.08 -7.01
CA LEU A 35 6.60 6.37 -7.33
C LEU A 35 5.70 5.13 -7.10
N PRO A 36 4.38 5.31 -6.89
CA PRO A 36 3.44 4.19 -6.83
C PRO A 36 3.38 3.40 -8.15
N ALA A 37 3.37 2.07 -8.08
CA ALA A 37 3.30 1.18 -9.26
C ALA A 37 2.10 1.50 -10.17
N VAL A 38 0.95 1.82 -9.55
CA VAL A 38 -0.30 2.19 -10.22
C VAL A 38 -0.11 3.33 -11.24
N LEU A 39 0.80 4.28 -10.97
CA LEU A 39 1.09 5.35 -11.93
C LEU A 39 1.68 4.79 -13.22
N GLY A 40 2.64 3.87 -13.11
CA GLY A 40 3.23 3.18 -14.26
C GLY A 40 2.23 2.29 -14.99
N GLU A 41 1.35 1.60 -14.26
CA GLU A 41 0.31 0.73 -14.82
C GLU A 41 -0.75 1.54 -15.60
N ILE A 42 -1.25 2.66 -15.05
CA ILE A 42 -2.16 3.57 -15.77
C ILE A 42 -1.45 4.18 -16.99
N THR A 43 -0.17 4.55 -16.86
CA THR A 43 0.63 5.09 -17.98
C THR A 43 0.74 4.08 -19.12
N ALA A 44 0.90 2.79 -18.82
CA ALA A 44 0.87 1.74 -19.85
C ALA A 44 -0.45 1.73 -20.62
N GLY A 45 -1.57 1.91 -19.90
CA GLY A 45 -2.88 2.10 -20.49
C GLY A 45 -2.96 3.31 -21.42
N ILE A 46 -2.46 4.47 -20.98
CA ILE A 46 -2.45 5.72 -21.78
C ILE A 46 -1.62 5.54 -23.05
N LEU A 47 -0.50 4.81 -22.97
CA LEU A 47 0.34 4.51 -24.11
C LEU A 47 -0.37 3.64 -25.15
N TRP A 48 -1.03 2.56 -24.72
CA TRP A 48 -1.76 1.66 -25.63
C TRP A 48 -3.16 2.16 -26.02
N GLY A 49 -3.69 3.13 -25.28
CA GLY A 49 -5.02 3.70 -25.45
C GLY A 49 -5.13 4.73 -26.57
N PRO A 50 -6.29 5.41 -26.66
CA PRO A 50 -6.56 6.39 -27.70
C PRO A 50 -5.63 7.61 -27.66
N THR A 51 -5.01 7.90 -26.52
CA THR A 51 -4.12 9.06 -26.36
C THR A 51 -2.86 8.98 -27.22
N VAL A 52 -2.17 7.83 -27.21
CA VAL A 52 -0.87 7.69 -27.90
C VAL A 52 -0.96 6.67 -29.02
N PHE A 53 -1.14 5.38 -28.71
CA PHE A 53 -1.15 4.35 -29.76
C PHE A 53 -2.38 4.46 -30.67
N GLY A 54 -3.56 4.76 -30.13
CA GLY A 54 -4.77 4.93 -30.92
C GLY A 54 -4.78 6.19 -31.80
N SER A 55 -4.04 7.25 -31.41
CA SER A 55 -3.87 8.44 -32.25
C SER A 55 -2.81 8.24 -33.34
N LEU A 56 -1.71 7.53 -33.04
CA LEU A 56 -0.62 7.25 -33.99
C LEU A 56 -0.95 6.12 -34.97
N PHE A 57 -1.63 5.07 -34.51
CA PHE A 57 -1.94 3.86 -35.28
C PHE A 57 -3.42 3.42 -35.10
N PRO A 58 -4.41 4.20 -35.60
CA PRO A 58 -5.83 3.94 -35.35
C PRO A 58 -6.32 2.56 -35.81
N GLN A 59 -5.83 2.07 -36.96
CA GLN A 59 -6.22 0.76 -37.52
C GLN A 59 -5.74 -0.41 -36.66
N TRP A 60 -4.50 -0.33 -36.14
CA TRP A 60 -3.94 -1.35 -35.27
C TRP A 60 -4.57 -1.30 -33.88
N SER A 61 -4.88 -0.11 -33.38
CA SER A 61 -5.62 0.07 -32.13
C SER A 61 -7.02 -0.55 -32.21
N ALA A 62 -7.76 -0.31 -33.30
CA ALA A 62 -9.08 -0.91 -33.51
C ALA A 62 -9.04 -2.45 -33.64
N PHE A 63 -7.93 -3.00 -34.16
CA PHE A 63 -7.73 -4.45 -34.21
C PHE A 63 -7.41 -5.05 -32.84
N LEU A 64 -6.52 -4.42 -32.05
CA LEU A 64 -6.08 -4.92 -30.76
C LEU A 64 -7.10 -4.69 -29.64
N PHE A 65 -7.73 -3.52 -29.64
CA PHE A 65 -8.67 -3.08 -28.61
C PHE A 65 -9.99 -2.69 -29.28
N PRO A 66 -10.75 -3.67 -29.81
CA PRO A 66 -12.03 -3.40 -30.44
C PRO A 66 -13.02 -2.81 -29.43
N LEU A 67 -13.78 -1.79 -29.85
CA LEU A 67 -14.80 -1.13 -29.02
C LEU A 67 -16.14 -1.89 -29.00
N SER A 68 -16.34 -2.84 -29.91
CA SER A 68 -17.58 -3.61 -30.03
C SER A 68 -17.29 -5.02 -30.56
N GLY A 69 -18.25 -5.93 -30.41
CA GLY A 69 -18.12 -7.33 -30.84
C GLY A 69 -17.72 -8.27 -29.71
N GLY A 70 -17.49 -9.54 -30.06
CA GLY A 70 -17.24 -10.59 -29.07
C GLY A 70 -15.92 -10.39 -28.32
N GLY A 71 -14.86 -9.97 -29.03
CA GLY A 71 -13.56 -9.67 -28.42
C GLY A 71 -13.61 -8.57 -27.35
N ALA A 72 -14.39 -7.51 -27.61
CA ALA A 72 -14.59 -6.41 -26.66
C ALA A 72 -15.30 -6.87 -25.38
N LEU A 73 -16.38 -7.65 -25.53
CA LEU A 73 -17.12 -8.23 -24.40
C LEU A 73 -16.26 -9.19 -23.57
N ALA A 74 -15.44 -10.00 -24.22
CA ALA A 74 -14.51 -10.91 -23.52
C ALA A 74 -13.44 -10.13 -22.74
N PHE A 75 -12.89 -9.06 -23.33
CA PHE A 75 -11.95 -8.17 -22.67
C PHE A 75 -12.58 -7.49 -21.45
N ASP A 76 -13.77 -6.89 -21.59
CA ASP A 76 -14.51 -6.25 -20.49
C ASP A 76 -14.84 -7.24 -19.37
N GLY A 77 -15.20 -8.49 -19.70
CA GLY A 77 -15.42 -9.55 -18.73
C GLY A 77 -14.16 -9.88 -17.93
N LEU A 78 -13.00 -9.95 -18.59
CA LEU A 78 -11.71 -10.17 -17.92
C LEU A 78 -11.30 -8.99 -17.03
N ILE A 79 -11.54 -7.74 -17.47
CA ILE A 79 -11.30 -6.55 -16.65
C ILE A 79 -12.23 -6.54 -15.44
N THR A 80 -13.50 -6.93 -15.60
CA THR A 80 -14.47 -7.07 -14.51
C THR A 80 -14.06 -8.15 -13.50
N LEU A 81 -13.51 -9.26 -13.98
CA LEU A 81 -12.89 -10.26 -13.10
C LEU A 81 -11.68 -9.66 -12.36
N ALA A 82 -10.81 -8.94 -13.07
CA ALA A 82 -9.59 -8.38 -12.52
C ALA A 82 -9.87 -7.39 -11.37
N ILE A 83 -10.81 -6.46 -11.56
CA ILE A 83 -11.26 -5.53 -10.52
C ILE A 83 -11.91 -6.28 -9.35
N THR A 84 -12.75 -7.28 -9.63
CA THR A 84 -13.42 -8.08 -8.59
C THR A 84 -12.38 -8.76 -7.68
N LEU A 85 -11.37 -9.40 -8.26
CA LEU A 85 -10.28 -10.04 -7.51
C LEU A 85 -9.37 -9.03 -6.81
N PHE A 86 -9.12 -7.87 -7.42
CA PHE A 86 -8.39 -6.79 -6.76
C PHE A 86 -9.09 -6.31 -5.49
N LEU A 87 -10.42 -6.22 -5.51
CA LEU A 87 -11.20 -5.82 -4.34
C LEU A 87 -11.26 -6.86 -3.23
N LEU A 88 -11.17 -8.15 -3.57
CA LEU A 88 -10.97 -9.21 -2.59
C LEU A 88 -9.71 -8.95 -1.76
N VAL A 89 -8.59 -8.66 -2.43
CA VAL A 89 -7.32 -8.37 -1.76
C VAL A 89 -7.42 -7.11 -0.92
N ALA A 90 -8.02 -6.04 -1.47
CA ALA A 90 -8.26 -4.81 -0.73
C ALA A 90 -9.10 -5.04 0.54
N GLY A 91 -10.14 -5.88 0.47
CA GLY A 91 -10.95 -6.25 1.62
C GLY A 91 -10.16 -7.08 2.65
N MET A 92 -9.28 -7.98 2.20
CA MET A 92 -8.43 -8.81 3.07
C MET A 92 -7.38 -8.00 3.86
N GLU A 93 -7.16 -6.73 3.51
CA GLU A 93 -6.29 -5.84 4.29
C GLU A 93 -6.98 -5.25 5.53
N ILE A 94 -8.29 -5.43 5.64
CA ILE A 94 -9.11 -4.81 6.67
C ILE A 94 -9.13 -5.72 7.91
N ASP A 95 -8.44 -5.30 8.95
CA ASP A 95 -8.51 -5.92 10.28
C ASP A 95 -9.59 -5.23 11.12
N LEU A 96 -10.82 -5.76 11.07
CA LEU A 96 -11.96 -5.23 11.82
C LEU A 96 -11.66 -5.20 13.33
N SER A 97 -10.94 -6.18 13.87
CA SER A 97 -10.66 -6.28 15.30
C SER A 97 -9.87 -5.08 15.86
N THR A 98 -8.97 -4.51 15.04
CA THR A 98 -8.20 -3.30 15.41
C THR A 98 -9.02 -2.02 15.35
N VAL A 99 -9.97 -1.93 14.41
CA VAL A 99 -10.90 -0.79 14.24
C VAL A 99 -11.72 -0.57 15.51
N TRP A 100 -12.22 -1.64 16.12
CA TRP A 100 -13.05 -1.56 17.32
C TRP A 100 -12.29 -1.06 18.57
N ARG A 101 -10.96 -1.23 18.63
CA ARG A 101 -10.16 -0.91 19.84
C ARG A 101 -9.84 0.58 20.03
N GLN A 102 -9.90 1.39 18.97
CA GLN A 102 -9.65 2.86 19.01
C GLN A 102 -10.84 3.70 18.48
N GLY A 103 -12.05 3.11 18.52
CA GLY A 103 -13.17 3.50 17.67
C GLY A 103 -13.66 4.96 17.74
N LYS A 104 -13.56 5.66 18.88
CA LYS A 104 -14.13 7.03 18.97
C LYS A 104 -13.39 8.04 18.08
N VAL A 105 -12.05 8.01 18.07
CA VAL A 105 -11.25 8.93 17.26
C VAL A 105 -11.41 8.59 15.78
N ALA A 106 -11.26 7.30 15.44
CA ALA A 106 -11.44 6.82 14.08
C ALA A 106 -12.84 7.14 13.53
N LEU A 107 -13.89 6.99 14.33
CA LEU A 107 -15.27 7.31 13.93
C LEU A 107 -15.46 8.81 13.67
N TYR A 108 -14.93 9.70 14.52
CA TYR A 108 -15.02 11.14 14.27
C TYR A 108 -14.22 11.55 13.02
N VAL A 109 -13.03 10.99 12.82
CA VAL A 109 -12.22 11.21 11.61
C VAL A 109 -12.96 10.72 10.38
N ALA A 110 -13.60 9.55 10.44
CA ALA A 110 -14.35 8.99 9.33
C ALA A 110 -15.57 9.86 8.99
N LEU A 111 -16.46 10.09 9.97
CA LEU A 111 -17.69 10.85 9.77
C LEU A 111 -17.43 12.27 9.28
N LEU A 112 -16.53 13.02 9.94
CA LEU A 112 -16.24 14.40 9.54
C LEU A 112 -15.34 14.46 8.30
N GLY A 113 -14.39 13.53 8.16
CA GLY A 113 -13.55 13.40 6.97
C GLY A 113 -14.31 12.95 5.71
N MET A 114 -15.52 12.41 5.86
CA MET A 114 -16.47 12.18 4.77
C MET A 114 -17.43 13.36 4.61
N PHE A 115 -17.99 13.90 5.70
CA PHE A 115 -19.04 14.93 5.66
C PHE A 115 -18.65 16.19 4.88
N PHE A 116 -17.48 16.78 5.14
CA PHE A 116 -17.06 18.01 4.48
C PHE A 116 -16.80 17.85 2.96
N PRO A 117 -15.98 16.89 2.49
CA PRO A 117 -15.82 16.68 1.05
C PRO A 117 -17.15 16.25 0.39
N PHE A 118 -18.02 15.54 1.12
CA PHE A 118 -19.33 15.15 0.62
C PHE A 118 -20.21 16.36 0.40
N ALA A 119 -20.30 17.23 1.41
CA ALA A 119 -21.03 18.49 1.30
C ALA A 119 -20.47 19.34 0.15
N PHE A 120 -19.15 19.52 0.06
CA PHE A 120 -18.54 20.32 -1.00
C PHE A 120 -18.82 19.75 -2.39
N GLY A 121 -18.69 18.42 -2.57
CA GLY A 121 -19.01 17.75 -3.83
C GLY A 121 -20.49 17.84 -4.19
N PHE A 122 -21.39 17.65 -3.22
CA PHE A 122 -22.83 17.78 -3.43
C PHE A 122 -23.22 19.21 -3.79
N MET A 123 -22.72 20.19 -3.04
CA MET A 123 -22.99 21.62 -3.25
C MET A 123 -22.50 22.06 -4.63
N ALA A 124 -21.28 21.67 -5.01
CA ALA A 124 -20.73 21.97 -6.33
C ALA A 124 -21.53 21.26 -7.44
N GLY A 125 -21.90 19.99 -7.24
CA GLY A 125 -22.70 19.20 -8.19
C GLY A 125 -24.12 19.71 -8.37
N TRP A 126 -24.73 20.24 -7.31
CA TRP A 126 -26.13 20.70 -7.32
C TRP A 126 -26.28 22.16 -7.75
N TRP A 127 -25.45 23.07 -7.22
CA TRP A 127 -25.58 24.50 -7.48
C TRP A 127 -24.67 25.02 -8.59
N ALA A 128 -23.58 24.34 -8.88
CA ALA A 128 -22.69 24.70 -9.98
C ALA A 128 -22.38 23.53 -10.92
N PRO A 129 -23.39 22.78 -11.41
CA PRO A 129 -23.18 21.62 -12.27
C PRO A 129 -22.39 21.98 -13.54
N GLY A 130 -22.59 23.19 -14.09
CA GLY A 130 -21.84 23.68 -15.25
C GLY A 130 -20.34 23.87 -15.00
N LEU A 131 -19.93 24.24 -13.77
CA LEU A 131 -18.50 24.33 -13.41
C LEU A 131 -17.85 22.95 -13.29
N LEU A 132 -18.65 21.92 -13.00
CA LEU A 132 -18.18 20.54 -12.91
C LEU A 132 -18.33 19.76 -14.22
N GLY A 133 -18.74 20.40 -15.32
CA GLY A 133 -18.86 19.73 -16.62
C GLY A 133 -20.04 18.78 -16.74
N PHE A 134 -21.15 19.07 -16.05
CA PHE A 134 -22.38 18.28 -16.12
C PHE A 134 -22.88 18.10 -17.56
N GLN A 135 -23.17 16.86 -17.94
CA GLN A 135 -23.71 16.53 -19.26
C GLN A 135 -25.22 16.73 -19.31
N GLN A 136 -25.70 17.34 -20.38
CA GLN A 136 -27.12 17.50 -20.69
C GLN A 136 -27.75 16.10 -20.89
N GLY A 137 -28.49 15.60 -19.90
CA GLY A 137 -29.17 14.29 -19.94
C GLY A 137 -28.96 13.42 -18.70
N ALA A 138 -27.91 13.68 -17.90
CA ALA A 138 -27.67 12.95 -16.67
C ALA A 138 -28.69 13.31 -15.56
N HIS A 139 -28.97 12.38 -14.65
CA HIS A 139 -29.88 12.64 -13.53
C HIS A 139 -29.21 13.59 -12.50
N PRO A 140 -29.71 14.83 -12.28
CA PRO A 140 -28.97 15.84 -11.53
C PRO A 140 -28.63 15.45 -10.09
N LEU A 141 -29.56 14.78 -9.40
CA LEU A 141 -29.33 14.31 -8.03
C LEU A 141 -28.34 13.15 -7.99
N ALA A 142 -28.37 12.26 -8.98
CA ALA A 142 -27.42 11.14 -9.05
C ALA A 142 -26.00 11.67 -9.32
N PHE A 143 -25.88 12.69 -10.17
CA PHE A 143 -24.62 13.36 -10.44
C PHE A 143 -24.07 14.06 -9.19
N ALA A 144 -24.89 14.86 -8.49
CA ALA A 144 -24.46 15.55 -7.28
C ALA A 144 -24.04 14.57 -6.16
N LEU A 145 -24.80 13.49 -5.97
CA LEU A 145 -24.45 12.43 -5.01
C LEU A 145 -23.19 11.65 -5.44
N PHE A 146 -23.00 11.43 -6.73
CA PHE A 146 -21.77 10.83 -7.25
C PHE A 146 -20.55 11.72 -6.97
N MET A 147 -20.63 13.01 -7.31
CA MET A 147 -19.55 13.97 -7.02
C MET A 147 -19.28 14.08 -5.53
N ALA A 148 -20.32 14.09 -4.70
CA ALA A 148 -20.18 14.04 -3.25
C ALA A 148 -19.44 12.77 -2.78
N THR A 149 -19.81 11.62 -3.32
CA THR A 149 -19.26 10.32 -2.93
C THR A 149 -17.81 10.18 -3.36
N VAL A 150 -17.50 10.46 -4.63
CA VAL A 150 -16.16 10.25 -5.19
C VAL A 150 -15.11 11.15 -4.53
N LEU A 151 -15.46 12.39 -4.17
CA LEU A 151 -14.53 13.29 -3.46
C LEU A 151 -14.34 12.92 -1.98
N SER A 152 -15.22 12.09 -1.43
CA SER A 152 -15.23 11.73 0.00
C SER A 152 -14.57 10.41 0.31
N ILE A 153 -14.39 9.54 -0.67
CA ILE A 153 -13.76 8.23 -0.47
C ILE A 153 -12.24 8.38 -0.46
N SER A 154 -11.59 7.59 0.37
CA SER A 154 -10.12 7.52 0.44
C SER A 154 -9.67 6.16 -0.10
N ALA A 155 -8.40 6.00 -0.48
CA ALA A 155 -7.91 4.72 -0.99
C ALA A 155 -7.13 3.97 0.08
N LEU A 156 -7.79 3.05 0.77
CA LEU A 156 -7.19 2.25 1.83
C LEU A 156 -5.87 1.56 1.41
N PRO A 157 -5.73 0.90 0.24
CA PRO A 157 -4.47 0.26 -0.15
C PRO A 157 -3.31 1.25 -0.30
N ILE A 158 -3.60 2.45 -0.82
CA ILE A 158 -2.59 3.50 -0.99
C ILE A 158 -2.21 4.08 0.38
N ILE A 159 -3.19 4.31 1.25
CA ILE A 159 -2.97 4.77 2.62
C ILE A 159 -2.09 3.77 3.39
N ALA A 160 -2.44 2.48 3.34
CA ALA A 160 -1.68 1.42 3.99
C ALA A 160 -0.23 1.41 3.51
N LYS A 161 -0.02 1.48 2.19
CA LYS A 161 1.33 1.59 1.61
C LYS A 161 2.07 2.82 2.10
N ILE A 162 1.47 4.00 2.04
CA ILE A 162 2.11 5.25 2.51
C ILE A 162 2.52 5.15 3.98
N LEU A 163 1.66 4.57 4.83
CA LEU A 163 1.97 4.38 6.26
C LEU A 163 3.07 3.34 6.48
N MET A 164 3.13 2.29 5.65
CA MET A 164 4.21 1.29 5.68
C MET A 164 5.54 1.90 5.22
N ASP A 165 5.54 2.67 4.13
CA ASP A 165 6.71 3.38 3.59
C ASP A 165 7.26 4.40 4.60
N LEU A 166 6.37 5.02 5.38
CA LEU A 166 6.72 5.92 6.48
C LEU A 166 6.98 5.22 7.82
N ASN A 167 6.89 3.88 7.86
CA ASN A 167 7.09 3.03 9.03
C ASN A 167 6.22 3.40 10.24
N ILE A 168 5.02 3.94 9.99
CA ILE A 168 4.03 4.32 11.01
C ILE A 168 2.72 3.53 10.90
N TYR A 169 2.64 2.53 10.02
CA TYR A 169 1.47 1.65 9.84
C TYR A 169 0.96 1.02 11.13
N ARG A 170 1.87 0.55 12.00
CA ARG A 170 1.52 -0.07 13.29
C ARG A 170 1.42 0.92 14.47
N SER A 171 1.60 2.21 14.22
CA SER A 171 1.45 3.24 15.26
C SER A 171 -0.03 3.49 15.56
N ASP A 172 -0.34 4.09 16.73
CA ASP A 172 -1.71 4.47 17.06
C ASP A 172 -2.33 5.39 15.99
N LEU A 173 -1.54 6.34 15.47
CA LEU A 173 -1.96 7.23 14.38
C LEU A 173 -2.25 6.44 13.10
N GLY A 174 -1.41 5.45 12.77
CA GLY A 174 -1.61 4.56 11.62
C GLY A 174 -2.90 3.76 11.74
N VAL A 175 -3.16 3.17 12.91
CA VAL A 175 -4.39 2.41 13.19
C VAL A 175 -5.63 3.31 13.07
N VAL A 176 -5.60 4.53 13.59
CA VAL A 176 -6.71 5.50 13.45
C VAL A 176 -6.99 5.82 11.98
N ILE A 177 -5.97 6.09 11.17
CA ILE A 177 -6.15 6.41 9.74
C ILE A 177 -6.74 5.20 8.99
N ILE A 178 -6.19 4.00 9.19
CA ILE A 178 -6.70 2.78 8.55
C ILE A 178 -8.15 2.54 8.95
N ALA A 179 -8.46 2.61 10.24
CA ALA A 179 -9.82 2.41 10.73
C ALA A 179 -10.83 3.43 10.17
N ALA A 180 -10.43 4.71 10.07
CA ALA A 180 -11.27 5.73 9.46
C ALA A 180 -11.46 5.52 7.95
N ALA A 181 -10.42 5.06 7.24
CA ALA A 181 -10.49 4.76 5.81
C ALA A 181 -11.45 3.60 5.53
N VAL A 182 -11.38 2.51 6.30
CA VAL A 182 -12.31 1.37 6.20
C VAL A 182 -13.77 1.82 6.31
N PHE A 183 -14.07 2.65 7.31
CA PHE A 183 -15.43 3.12 7.55
C PHE A 183 -15.93 4.01 6.41
N ASN A 184 -15.07 4.89 5.89
CA ASN A 184 -15.40 5.74 4.74
C ASN A 184 -15.64 4.93 3.46
N ASP A 185 -14.87 3.87 3.22
CA ASP A 185 -15.04 3.00 2.06
C ASP A 185 -16.40 2.28 2.12
N LEU A 186 -16.76 1.73 3.28
CA LEU A 186 -18.05 1.07 3.47
C LEU A 186 -19.24 2.04 3.24
N LEU A 187 -19.19 3.23 3.84
CA LEU A 187 -20.22 4.25 3.64
C LEU A 187 -20.26 4.75 2.19
N GLY A 188 -19.11 4.94 1.56
CA GLY A 188 -19.00 5.38 0.18
C GLY A 188 -19.68 4.41 -0.79
N TRP A 189 -19.47 3.11 -0.60
CA TRP A 189 -20.14 2.07 -1.39
C TRP A 189 -21.65 2.04 -1.17
N LEU A 190 -22.12 2.23 0.07
CA LEU A 190 -23.56 2.33 0.35
C LEU A 190 -24.20 3.51 -0.40
N VAL A 191 -23.55 4.68 -0.38
CA VAL A 191 -24.06 5.84 -1.13
C VAL A 191 -24.01 5.60 -2.63
N PHE A 192 -22.93 5.03 -3.14
CA PHE A 192 -22.81 4.75 -4.57
C PHE A 192 -23.85 3.72 -5.06
N ALA A 193 -24.13 2.68 -4.27
CA ALA A 193 -25.21 1.74 -4.57
C ALA A 193 -26.58 2.45 -4.67
N MET A 194 -26.84 3.44 -3.80
CA MET A 194 -28.04 4.28 -3.93
C MET A 194 -28.03 5.09 -5.23
N VAL A 195 -26.89 5.68 -5.62
CA VAL A 195 -26.75 6.43 -6.89
C VAL A 195 -27.08 5.54 -8.09
N LEU A 196 -26.51 4.34 -8.16
CA LEU A 196 -26.81 3.38 -9.24
C LEU A 196 -28.27 2.95 -9.23
N GLY A 197 -28.84 2.70 -8.05
CA GLY A 197 -30.24 2.38 -7.90
C GLY A 197 -31.16 3.48 -8.43
N MET A 198 -30.78 4.75 -8.30
CA MET A 198 -31.54 5.87 -8.88
C MET A 198 -31.47 5.94 -10.41
N LEU A 199 -30.40 5.43 -11.02
CA LEU A 199 -30.26 5.38 -12.47
C LEU A 199 -31.08 4.24 -13.11
N GLY A 200 -31.73 3.40 -12.30
CA GLY A 200 -32.56 2.29 -12.79
C GLY A 200 -31.76 1.18 -13.50
N VAL A 201 -30.42 1.22 -13.41
CA VAL A 201 -29.54 0.26 -14.04
C VAL A 201 -29.66 -1.08 -13.32
N GLY A 202 -29.99 -2.14 -14.06
CA GLY A 202 -30.00 -3.51 -13.54
C GLY A 202 -31.17 -3.85 -12.60
N GLN A 203 -32.17 -2.97 -12.43
CA GLN A 203 -33.30 -3.24 -11.55
C GLN A 203 -34.29 -4.24 -12.17
N MET A 204 -34.12 -5.52 -11.82
CA MET A 204 -35.23 -6.47 -11.76
C MET A 204 -36.11 -6.25 -10.52
N MET A 205 -35.59 -5.55 -9.49
CA MET A 205 -36.19 -5.45 -8.16
C MET A 205 -36.36 -3.99 -7.70
N PRO A 206 -37.38 -3.68 -6.87
CA PRO A 206 -37.57 -2.34 -6.30
C PRO A 206 -36.41 -1.89 -5.40
N LEU A 207 -36.05 -0.62 -5.46
CA LEU A 207 -34.93 -0.02 -4.70
C LEU A 207 -34.93 -0.36 -3.19
N GLY A 208 -36.08 -0.33 -2.53
CA GLY A 208 -36.19 -0.65 -1.10
C GLY A 208 -35.84 -2.11 -0.78
N TYR A 209 -36.18 -3.03 -1.69
CA TYR A 209 -35.83 -4.44 -1.55
C TYR A 209 -34.32 -4.66 -1.74
N THR A 210 -33.72 -4.01 -2.75
CA THR A 210 -32.26 -4.03 -2.95
C THR A 210 -31.53 -3.51 -1.71
N ILE A 211 -31.91 -2.35 -1.17
CA ILE A 211 -31.30 -1.79 0.06
C ILE A 211 -31.42 -2.77 1.24
N GLY A 212 -32.63 -3.33 1.47
CA GLY A 212 -32.85 -4.30 2.54
C GLY A 212 -31.97 -5.55 2.42
N MET A 213 -31.93 -6.15 1.23
CA MET A 213 -31.08 -7.32 0.95
C MET A 213 -29.59 -7.02 1.10
N THR A 214 -29.17 -5.82 0.74
CA THR A 214 -27.77 -5.36 0.89
C THR A 214 -27.38 -5.28 2.35
N LEU A 215 -28.23 -4.66 3.18
CA LEU A 215 -27.99 -4.56 4.62
C LEU A 215 -27.93 -5.95 5.27
N VAL A 216 -28.85 -6.85 4.89
CA VAL A 216 -28.83 -8.24 5.36
C VAL A 216 -27.54 -8.95 4.93
N PHE A 217 -27.12 -8.77 3.68
CA PHE A 217 -25.88 -9.35 3.18
C PHE A 217 -24.65 -8.83 3.91
N VAL A 218 -24.53 -7.51 4.11
CA VAL A 218 -23.46 -6.88 4.89
C VAL A 218 -23.42 -7.45 6.32
N LEU A 219 -24.58 -7.51 6.99
CA LEU A 219 -24.67 -8.06 8.35
C LEU A 219 -24.27 -9.54 8.39
N LEU A 220 -24.69 -10.34 7.42
CA LEU A 220 -24.30 -11.75 7.32
C LEU A 220 -22.78 -11.90 7.09
N MET A 221 -22.22 -11.11 6.19
CA MET A 221 -20.79 -11.14 5.86
C MET A 221 -19.90 -10.68 7.02
N ILE A 222 -20.37 -9.74 7.85
CA ILE A 222 -19.62 -9.23 9.00
C ILE A 222 -19.83 -10.10 10.26
N LEU A 223 -21.04 -10.62 10.49
CA LEU A 223 -21.37 -11.32 11.74
C LEU A 223 -21.27 -12.85 11.63
N VAL A 224 -21.74 -13.42 10.52
CA VAL A 224 -21.91 -14.88 10.36
C VAL A 224 -20.74 -15.49 9.60
N MET A 225 -20.29 -14.87 8.51
CA MET A 225 -19.21 -15.45 7.71
C MET A 225 -17.88 -15.61 8.44
N PRO A 226 -17.41 -14.71 9.31
CA PRO A 226 -16.17 -14.94 10.05
C PRO A 226 -16.26 -16.18 10.93
N LEU A 227 -17.43 -16.49 11.48
CA LEU A 227 -17.66 -17.72 12.26
C LEU A 227 -17.54 -18.97 11.38
N LEU A 228 -18.15 -18.95 10.19
CA LEU A 228 -18.09 -20.05 9.23
C LEU A 228 -16.68 -20.24 8.68
N LEU A 229 -16.01 -19.14 8.30
CA LEU A 229 -14.65 -19.15 7.76
C LEU A 229 -13.63 -19.64 8.79
N ASN A 230 -13.83 -19.36 10.07
CA ASN A 230 -13.00 -19.91 11.14
C ASN A 230 -13.12 -21.45 11.27
N GLN A 231 -14.20 -22.06 10.77
CA GLN A 231 -14.36 -23.52 10.72
C GLN A 231 -13.91 -24.12 9.38
N ILE A 232 -14.22 -23.43 8.28
CA ILE A 232 -13.96 -23.92 6.92
C ILE A 232 -12.48 -23.82 6.57
N LEU A 233 -11.81 -22.72 6.91
CA LEU A 233 -10.40 -22.50 6.52
C LEU A 233 -9.45 -23.59 7.07
N PRO A 234 -9.52 -24.01 8.35
CA PRO A 234 -8.69 -25.12 8.84
C PRO A 234 -8.95 -26.42 8.08
N TRP A 235 -10.21 -26.70 7.74
CA TRP A 235 -10.57 -27.90 7.00
C TRP A 235 -10.00 -27.88 5.57
N VAL A 236 -10.12 -26.75 4.88
CA VAL A 236 -9.54 -26.54 3.53
C VAL A 236 -8.02 -26.67 3.59
N GLN A 237 -7.37 -26.08 4.60
CA GLN A 237 -5.93 -26.18 4.81
C GLN A 237 -5.46 -27.61 5.07
N ALA A 238 -6.25 -28.43 5.77
CA ALA A 238 -5.91 -29.80 6.11
C ALA A 238 -6.14 -30.79 4.94
N HIS A 239 -7.13 -30.54 4.08
CA HIS A 239 -7.55 -31.51 3.05
C HIS A 239 -7.25 -31.08 1.61
N SER A 240 -6.75 -29.87 1.38
CA SER A 240 -6.41 -29.39 0.02
C SER A 240 -4.92 -29.11 -0.15
N SER A 241 -4.45 -29.14 -1.40
CA SER A 241 -3.06 -28.85 -1.74
C SER A 241 -2.72 -27.39 -1.44
N TRP A 242 -1.64 -27.14 -0.72
CA TRP A 242 -1.15 -25.77 -0.49
C TRP A 242 -0.20 -25.34 -1.63
N PRO A 243 -0.29 -24.09 -2.15
CA PRO A 243 -1.25 -23.02 -1.83
C PRO A 243 -2.56 -23.07 -2.62
N GLY A 244 -2.69 -23.97 -3.59
CA GLY A 244 -3.79 -23.99 -4.58
C GLY A 244 -5.19 -24.11 -3.99
N GLY A 245 -5.38 -24.91 -2.94
CA GLY A 245 -6.66 -25.14 -2.28
C GLY A 245 -7.22 -23.90 -1.60
N ILE A 246 -6.38 -23.16 -0.86
CA ILE A 246 -6.82 -21.94 -0.20
C ILE A 246 -7.07 -20.82 -1.22
N LEU A 247 -6.21 -20.72 -2.24
CA LEU A 247 -6.39 -19.76 -3.32
C LEU A 247 -7.69 -20.04 -4.08
N GLY A 248 -7.94 -21.29 -4.45
CA GLY A 248 -9.17 -21.72 -5.10
C GLY A 248 -10.41 -21.45 -4.26
N PHE A 249 -10.35 -21.71 -2.94
CA PHE A 249 -11.43 -21.37 -2.01
C PHE A 249 -11.69 -19.86 -1.94
N ALA A 250 -10.64 -19.05 -1.74
CA ALA A 250 -10.78 -17.60 -1.64
C ALA A 250 -11.36 -16.98 -2.92
N LEU A 251 -10.89 -17.43 -4.09
CA LEU A 251 -11.42 -16.99 -5.38
C LEU A 251 -12.87 -17.45 -5.58
N SER A 252 -13.20 -18.69 -5.23
CA SER A 252 -14.58 -19.20 -5.35
C SER A 252 -15.54 -18.42 -4.44
N PHE A 253 -15.16 -18.21 -3.19
CA PHE A 253 -15.94 -17.41 -2.23
C PHE A 253 -16.14 -15.98 -2.71
N CYS A 254 -15.07 -15.35 -3.21
CA CYS A 254 -15.11 -14.02 -3.83
C CYS A 254 -16.12 -13.96 -4.99
N LEU A 255 -16.03 -14.90 -5.94
CA LEU A 255 -16.91 -14.92 -7.11
C LEU A 255 -18.37 -15.19 -6.75
N LEU A 256 -18.62 -16.06 -5.76
CA LEU A 256 -19.98 -16.32 -5.27
C LEU A 256 -20.58 -15.09 -4.58
N ALA A 257 -19.79 -14.38 -3.77
CA ALA A 257 -20.22 -13.14 -3.13
C ALA A 257 -20.49 -12.04 -4.17
N ALA A 258 -19.61 -11.90 -5.16
CA ALA A 258 -19.75 -10.97 -6.27
C ALA A 258 -21.02 -11.27 -7.11
N ALA A 259 -21.25 -12.54 -7.44
CA ALA A 259 -22.44 -12.98 -8.17
C ALA A 259 -23.73 -12.71 -7.37
N PHE A 260 -23.71 -12.92 -6.04
CA PHE A 260 -24.86 -12.61 -5.19
C PHE A 260 -25.17 -11.10 -5.20
N THR A 261 -24.17 -10.24 -5.09
CA THR A 261 -24.39 -8.79 -5.16
C THR A 261 -24.93 -8.36 -6.53
N GLU A 262 -24.39 -8.91 -7.62
CA GLU A 262 -24.88 -8.63 -8.99
C GLU A 262 -26.34 -9.03 -9.14
N TRP A 263 -26.74 -10.17 -8.58
CA TRP A 263 -28.11 -10.66 -8.62
C TRP A 263 -29.12 -9.76 -7.88
N ILE A 264 -28.74 -9.18 -6.73
CA ILE A 264 -29.63 -8.26 -5.99
C ILE A 264 -29.66 -6.84 -6.59
N GLY A 265 -28.95 -6.60 -7.68
CA GLY A 265 -28.89 -5.31 -8.38
C GLY A 265 -27.82 -4.35 -7.86
N ILE A 266 -26.75 -4.87 -7.25
CA ILE A 266 -25.54 -4.11 -6.85
C ILE A 266 -24.35 -4.64 -7.63
N HIS A 267 -23.36 -3.80 -7.91
CA HIS A 267 -22.16 -4.30 -8.57
C HIS A 267 -21.40 -5.39 -7.80
N ALA A 268 -20.97 -6.40 -8.55
CA ALA A 268 -20.09 -7.51 -8.18
C ALA A 268 -18.88 -7.10 -7.32
N ILE A 269 -18.33 -5.92 -7.59
CA ILE A 269 -17.18 -5.33 -6.90
C ILE A 269 -17.43 -5.16 -5.39
N PHE A 270 -18.68 -4.86 -5.00
CA PHE A 270 -19.05 -4.73 -3.58
C PHE A 270 -19.04 -6.08 -2.86
N GLY A 271 -19.56 -7.13 -3.51
CA GLY A 271 -19.58 -8.48 -2.96
C GLY A 271 -18.18 -9.05 -2.76
N SER A 272 -17.28 -8.84 -3.73
CA SER A 272 -15.89 -9.29 -3.59
C SER A 272 -15.11 -8.55 -2.50
N PHE A 273 -15.37 -7.25 -2.33
CA PHE A 273 -14.80 -6.48 -1.23
C PHE A 273 -15.25 -7.01 0.14
N LEU A 274 -16.55 -7.24 0.33
CA LEU A 274 -17.08 -7.81 1.59
C LEU A 274 -16.58 -9.23 1.84
N ALA A 275 -16.40 -10.03 0.78
CA ALA A 275 -15.76 -11.34 0.89
C ALA A 275 -14.31 -11.22 1.37
N GLY A 276 -13.58 -10.22 0.88
CA GLY A 276 -12.24 -9.90 1.35
C GLY A 276 -12.21 -9.55 2.83
N VAL A 277 -13.11 -8.67 3.27
CA VAL A 277 -13.24 -8.27 4.68
C VAL A 277 -13.52 -9.48 5.58
N ALA A 278 -14.48 -10.33 5.19
CA ALA A 278 -14.83 -11.54 5.95
C ALA A 278 -13.66 -12.54 6.02
N LEU A 279 -12.90 -12.69 4.93
CA LEU A 279 -11.69 -13.53 4.90
C LEU A 279 -10.57 -12.96 5.75
N GLY A 280 -10.33 -11.65 5.66
CA GLY A 280 -9.26 -10.93 6.37
C GLY A 280 -9.40 -10.95 7.88
N ASP A 281 -10.63 -10.92 8.40
CA ASP A 281 -10.91 -11.00 9.85
C ASP A 281 -10.76 -12.42 10.44
N SER A 282 -10.60 -13.44 9.58
CA SER A 282 -10.46 -14.83 10.04
C SER A 282 -9.08 -15.11 10.63
N LYS A 283 -9.05 -15.62 11.87
CA LYS A 283 -7.81 -15.93 12.62
C LYS A 283 -6.94 -17.00 11.97
N HIS A 284 -7.52 -17.79 11.08
CA HIS A 284 -6.85 -18.91 10.40
C HIS A 284 -6.28 -18.52 9.03
N LEU A 285 -6.47 -17.27 8.61
CA LEU A 285 -5.83 -16.72 7.43
C LEU A 285 -4.42 -16.21 7.78
N ASN A 286 -3.46 -17.12 7.80
CA ASN A 286 -2.06 -16.77 8.09
C ASN A 286 -1.50 -15.74 7.09
N GLU A 287 -0.55 -14.92 7.54
CA GLU A 287 0.09 -13.89 6.68
C GLU A 287 0.63 -14.48 5.37
N ARG A 288 1.22 -15.68 5.41
CA ARG A 288 1.70 -16.37 4.20
C ARG A 288 0.60 -16.61 3.17
N THR A 289 -0.59 -16.99 3.62
CA THR A 289 -1.76 -17.20 2.76
C THR A 289 -2.25 -15.88 2.19
N ARG A 290 -2.33 -14.84 3.05
CA ARG A 290 -2.68 -13.48 2.65
C ARG A 290 -1.75 -12.96 1.55
N THR A 291 -0.43 -13.03 1.78
CA THR A 291 0.59 -12.65 0.79
C THR A 291 0.48 -13.47 -0.50
N THR A 292 0.12 -14.75 -0.44
CA THR A 292 -0.01 -15.58 -1.65
C THR A 292 -1.18 -15.14 -2.52
N ILE A 293 -2.34 -14.87 -1.91
CA ILE A 293 -3.53 -14.36 -2.62
C ILE A 293 -3.24 -12.96 -3.16
N GLU A 294 -2.66 -12.09 -2.33
CA GLU A 294 -2.24 -10.74 -2.70
C GLU A 294 -1.29 -10.77 -3.90
N GLN A 295 -0.20 -11.55 -3.85
CA GLN A 295 0.76 -11.66 -4.94
C GLN A 295 0.10 -12.15 -6.22
N PHE A 296 -0.73 -13.19 -6.16
CA PHE A 296 -1.42 -13.72 -7.33
C PHE A 296 -2.27 -12.65 -8.03
N VAL A 297 -3.06 -11.89 -7.27
CA VAL A 297 -3.93 -10.85 -7.81
C VAL A 297 -3.14 -9.62 -8.26
N SER A 298 -2.24 -9.13 -7.41
CA SER A 298 -1.41 -7.94 -7.69
C SER A 298 -0.43 -8.16 -8.84
N PHE A 299 -0.13 -9.41 -9.18
CA PHE A 299 0.82 -9.72 -10.24
C PHE A 299 0.21 -9.84 -11.64
N ILE A 300 -1.09 -10.05 -11.75
CA ILE A 300 -1.75 -10.28 -13.04
C ILE A 300 -2.94 -9.34 -13.18
N PHE A 301 -3.85 -9.39 -12.23
CA PHE A 301 -5.14 -8.74 -12.33
C PHE A 301 -5.08 -7.24 -12.02
N ALA A 302 -4.36 -6.83 -10.98
CA ALA A 302 -4.25 -5.41 -10.65
C ALA A 302 -3.62 -4.59 -11.81
N PRO A 303 -2.47 -4.98 -12.39
CA PRO A 303 -1.87 -4.24 -13.50
C PRO A 303 -2.76 -4.19 -14.75
N LEU A 304 -3.47 -5.27 -15.07
CA LEU A 304 -4.45 -5.30 -16.17
C LEU A 304 -5.59 -4.31 -15.92
N PHE A 305 -6.15 -4.31 -14.71
CA PHE A 305 -7.21 -3.38 -14.33
C PHE A 305 -6.75 -1.92 -14.43
N PHE A 306 -5.61 -1.57 -13.82
CA PHE A 306 -5.10 -0.20 -13.86
C PHE A 306 -4.70 0.26 -15.26
N ALA A 307 -4.12 -0.62 -16.08
CA ALA A 307 -3.85 -0.31 -17.47
C ALA A 307 -5.13 -0.15 -18.30
N SER A 308 -6.19 -0.91 -18.01
CA SER A 308 -7.48 -0.75 -18.70
C SER A 308 -8.11 0.63 -18.49
N ILE A 309 -7.85 1.28 -17.34
CA ILE A 309 -8.31 2.66 -17.08
C ILE A 309 -7.71 3.64 -18.08
N GLY A 310 -6.40 3.55 -18.33
CA GLY A 310 -5.70 4.39 -19.31
C GLY A 310 -6.13 4.11 -20.77
N LEU A 311 -6.63 2.90 -21.04
CA LEU A 311 -7.03 2.45 -22.37
C LEU A 311 -8.39 3.03 -22.82
N ARG A 312 -9.28 3.41 -21.89
CA ARG A 312 -10.67 3.78 -22.21
C ARG A 312 -10.86 5.21 -22.71
N VAL A 313 -9.98 6.14 -22.35
CA VAL A 313 -10.23 7.58 -22.53
C VAL A 313 -9.00 8.27 -23.11
N ASN A 314 -9.22 9.25 -23.98
CA ASN A 314 -8.12 10.11 -24.41
C ASN A 314 -7.82 11.17 -23.34
N PHE A 315 -6.73 10.98 -22.60
CA PHE A 315 -6.29 11.90 -21.54
C PHE A 315 -5.89 13.28 -22.07
N VAL A 316 -5.35 13.40 -23.28
CA VAL A 316 -4.92 14.70 -23.81
C VAL A 316 -6.13 15.55 -24.21
N ASP A 317 -7.05 14.96 -24.99
CA ASP A 317 -8.21 15.69 -25.50
C ASP A 317 -9.20 16.07 -24.39
N ASN A 318 -9.32 15.22 -23.36
CA ASN A 318 -10.26 15.42 -22.26
C ASN A 318 -9.62 16.07 -21.02
N PHE A 319 -8.33 16.47 -21.08
CA PHE A 319 -7.71 17.14 -19.93
C PHE A 319 -8.16 18.60 -19.83
N ASN A 320 -9.00 18.86 -18.84
CA ASN A 320 -9.43 20.20 -18.48
C ASN A 320 -8.73 20.67 -17.20
N LEU A 321 -7.76 21.58 -17.34
CA LEU A 321 -6.94 22.06 -16.21
C LEU A 321 -7.80 22.76 -15.14
N LEU A 322 -8.78 23.57 -15.56
CA LEU A 322 -9.64 24.32 -14.64
C LEU A 322 -10.52 23.37 -13.83
N LEU A 323 -11.18 22.42 -14.49
CA LEU A 323 -12.01 21.40 -13.83
C LEU A 323 -11.17 20.56 -12.86
N THR A 324 -9.99 20.12 -13.29
CA THR A 324 -9.07 19.34 -12.48
C THR A 324 -8.65 20.11 -11.22
N LEU A 325 -8.34 21.40 -11.36
CA LEU A 325 -7.95 22.24 -10.23
C LEU A 325 -9.12 22.45 -9.26
N ILE A 326 -10.34 22.68 -9.76
CA ILE A 326 -11.54 22.81 -8.94
C ILE A 326 -11.79 21.52 -8.15
N ILE A 327 -11.81 20.37 -8.82
CA ILE A 327 -12.00 19.04 -8.20
C ILE A 327 -10.92 18.78 -7.14
N LEU A 328 -9.66 19.04 -7.47
CA LEU A 328 -8.53 18.88 -6.55
C LEU A 328 -8.68 19.77 -5.31
N LEU A 329 -9.03 21.05 -5.48
CA LEU A 329 -9.21 21.99 -4.38
C LEU A 329 -10.39 21.60 -3.48
N LEU A 330 -11.53 21.19 -4.06
CA LEU A 330 -12.69 20.74 -3.29
C LEU A 330 -12.36 19.46 -2.50
N ALA A 331 -11.74 18.48 -3.15
CA ALA A 331 -11.31 17.23 -2.51
C ALA A 331 -10.34 17.49 -1.36
N MET A 332 -9.25 18.23 -1.61
CA MET A 332 -8.21 18.48 -0.62
C MET A 332 -8.71 19.35 0.53
N SER A 333 -9.43 20.44 0.25
CA SER A 333 -9.95 21.33 1.30
C SER A 333 -10.95 20.60 2.19
N GLY A 334 -11.91 19.87 1.60
CA GLY A 334 -12.88 19.07 2.35
C GLY A 334 -12.22 18.03 3.23
N LYS A 335 -11.27 17.26 2.66
CA LYS A 335 -10.54 16.21 3.40
C LYS A 335 -9.69 16.75 4.52
N ILE A 336 -8.94 17.82 4.27
CA ILE A 336 -8.07 18.44 5.27
C ILE A 336 -8.90 19.02 6.42
N LEU A 337 -9.95 19.77 6.11
CA LEU A 337 -10.83 20.35 7.12
C LEU A 337 -11.54 19.26 7.94
N GLY A 338 -12.23 18.33 7.27
CA GLY A 338 -13.02 17.31 7.94
C GLY A 338 -12.20 16.36 8.79
N SER A 339 -11.08 15.87 8.25
CA SER A 339 -10.22 14.92 8.98
C SER A 339 -9.46 15.59 10.11
N THR A 340 -9.05 16.87 9.96
CA THR A 340 -8.37 17.61 11.03
C THR A 340 -9.35 17.86 12.17
N LEU A 341 -10.57 18.31 11.86
CA LEU A 341 -11.60 18.53 12.87
C LEU A 341 -11.99 17.23 13.58
N GLY A 342 -12.18 16.13 12.84
CA GLY A 342 -12.46 14.82 13.42
C GLY A 342 -11.35 14.33 14.35
N ALA A 343 -10.09 14.45 13.93
CA ALA A 343 -8.94 14.09 14.76
C ALA A 343 -8.82 14.98 16.01
N ARG A 344 -9.05 16.29 15.89
CA ARG A 344 -9.03 17.25 17.00
C ARG A 344 -10.13 16.99 18.02
N LEU A 345 -11.35 16.70 17.56
CA LEU A 345 -12.47 16.32 18.44
C LEU A 345 -12.24 14.96 19.11
N GLY A 346 -11.48 14.08 18.47
CA GLY A 346 -10.96 12.85 19.07
C GLY A 346 -9.83 13.05 20.08
N GLY A 347 -9.34 14.28 20.27
CA GLY A 347 -8.31 14.62 21.27
C GLY A 347 -6.87 14.61 20.76
N LEU A 348 -6.64 14.43 19.45
CA LEU A 348 -5.28 14.45 18.90
C LEU A 348 -4.72 15.89 18.84
N PRO A 349 -3.41 16.09 19.05
CA PRO A 349 -2.78 17.39 18.87
C PRO A 349 -2.82 17.81 17.40
N LEU A 350 -2.68 19.11 17.12
CA LEU A 350 -2.82 19.66 15.76
C LEU A 350 -1.89 18.98 14.75
N ARG A 351 -0.66 18.67 15.15
CA ARG A 351 0.34 18.04 14.27
C ARG A 351 -0.10 16.65 13.84
N GLU A 352 -0.56 15.84 14.78
CA GLU A 352 -1.08 14.50 14.51
C GLU A 352 -2.38 14.58 13.72
N SER A 353 -3.25 15.54 14.03
CA SER A 353 -4.51 15.76 13.29
C SER A 353 -4.29 16.12 11.82
N LEU A 354 -3.28 16.97 11.55
CA LEU A 354 -2.86 17.27 10.19
C LEU A 354 -2.21 16.04 9.53
N GLY A 355 -1.42 15.26 10.26
CA GLY A 355 -0.89 13.97 9.78
C GLY A 355 -2.00 13.01 9.35
N VAL A 356 -3.02 12.82 10.19
CA VAL A 356 -4.23 12.05 9.88
C VAL A 356 -4.89 12.57 8.61
N SER A 357 -5.01 13.88 8.48
CA SER A 357 -5.65 14.51 7.31
C SER A 357 -4.89 14.28 6.01
N PHE A 358 -3.56 14.42 6.02
CA PHE A 358 -2.75 14.11 4.85
C PHE A 358 -2.81 12.63 4.49
N GLY A 359 -2.82 11.73 5.49
CA GLY A 359 -3.06 10.30 5.26
C GLY A 359 -4.41 10.04 4.60
N MET A 360 -5.50 10.56 5.18
CA MET A 360 -6.87 10.41 4.66
C MET A 360 -7.10 11.10 3.31
N SER A 361 -6.22 12.01 2.88
CA SER A 361 -6.34 12.70 1.59
C SER A 361 -5.89 11.85 0.41
N ALA A 362 -5.20 10.72 0.63
CA ALA A 362 -4.83 9.82 -0.46
C ALA A 362 -6.10 9.20 -1.07
N GLN A 363 -6.53 9.75 -2.20
CA GLN A 363 -7.59 9.17 -3.04
C GLN A 363 -6.94 8.30 -4.10
N GLY A 364 -7.66 7.29 -4.59
CA GLY A 364 -7.02 6.27 -5.40
C GLY A 364 -8.01 5.32 -6.02
N THR A 365 -7.63 4.06 -6.04
CA THR A 365 -8.28 3.03 -6.86
C THR A 365 -9.80 2.99 -6.71
N MET A 366 -10.32 3.06 -5.49
CA MET A 366 -11.77 3.07 -5.24
C MET A 366 -12.48 4.22 -5.96
N GLY A 367 -11.99 5.46 -5.85
CA GLY A 367 -12.58 6.62 -6.52
C GLY A 367 -12.51 6.50 -8.04
N ILE A 368 -11.42 5.94 -8.57
CA ILE A 368 -11.26 5.69 -10.01
C ILE A 368 -12.26 4.64 -10.50
N ILE A 369 -12.46 3.56 -9.73
CA ILE A 369 -13.46 2.54 -10.02
C ILE A 369 -14.85 3.15 -10.13
N LEU A 370 -15.24 3.96 -9.15
CA LEU A 370 -16.51 4.66 -9.19
C LEU A 370 -16.62 5.56 -10.42
N GLY A 371 -15.54 6.23 -10.79
CA GLY A 371 -15.44 7.01 -12.03
C GLY A 371 -15.66 6.16 -13.29
N VAL A 372 -15.08 4.96 -13.39
CA VAL A 372 -15.27 4.07 -14.54
C VAL A 372 -16.74 3.67 -14.68
N LEU A 373 -17.36 3.31 -13.56
CA LEU A 373 -18.77 2.91 -13.52
C LEU A 373 -19.69 4.08 -13.85
N ALA A 374 -19.43 5.26 -13.30
CA ALA A 374 -20.17 6.47 -13.61
C ALA A 374 -20.02 6.87 -15.09
N LEU A 375 -18.84 6.69 -15.68
CA LEU A 375 -18.62 6.93 -17.11
C LEU A 375 -19.40 5.92 -17.96
N GLN A 376 -19.44 4.65 -17.54
CA GLN A 376 -20.18 3.58 -18.24
C GLN A 376 -21.69 3.82 -18.23
N PHE A 377 -22.24 4.39 -17.15
CA PHE A 377 -23.66 4.76 -17.06
C PHE A 377 -23.95 6.17 -17.57
N GLU A 378 -22.99 6.80 -18.26
CA GLU A 378 -23.13 8.15 -18.81
C GLU A 378 -23.52 9.20 -17.75
N LEU A 379 -23.18 8.93 -16.48
CA LEU A 379 -23.41 9.85 -15.37
C LEU A 379 -22.41 10.99 -15.39
N ILE A 380 -21.18 10.72 -15.87
CA ILE A 380 -20.10 11.71 -15.99
C ILE A 380 -19.49 11.70 -17.38
N SER A 381 -18.90 12.83 -17.76
CA SER A 381 -18.13 12.95 -18.99
C SER A 381 -16.72 12.34 -18.87
N GLN A 382 -16.10 12.09 -20.02
CA GLN A 382 -14.69 11.72 -20.09
C GLN A 382 -13.78 12.80 -19.47
N GLU A 383 -14.14 14.09 -19.59
CA GLU A 383 -13.41 15.18 -18.94
C GLU A 383 -13.40 15.06 -17.40
N ILE A 384 -14.57 14.82 -16.79
CA ILE A 384 -14.67 14.62 -15.34
C ILE A 384 -13.88 13.38 -14.93
N PHE A 385 -14.00 12.30 -15.69
CA PHE A 385 -13.27 11.07 -15.42
C PHE A 385 -11.74 11.30 -15.41
N VAL A 386 -11.20 11.97 -16.43
CA VAL A 386 -9.76 12.32 -16.49
C VAL A 386 -9.37 13.21 -15.31
N SER A 387 -10.16 14.23 -14.99
CA SER A 387 -9.91 15.09 -13.83
C SER A 387 -9.90 14.32 -12.50
N LEU A 388 -10.80 13.34 -12.32
CA LEU A 388 -10.84 12.49 -11.13
C LEU A 388 -9.60 11.57 -11.04
N VAL A 389 -9.17 10.98 -12.16
CA VAL A 389 -7.95 10.16 -12.21
C VAL A 389 -6.71 11.00 -11.85
N VAL A 390 -6.58 12.20 -12.44
CA VAL A 390 -5.47 13.11 -12.14
C VAL A 390 -5.49 13.56 -10.68
N MET A 391 -6.67 13.91 -10.14
CA MET A 391 -6.81 14.27 -8.73
C MET A 391 -6.41 13.11 -7.81
N ALA A 392 -6.81 11.87 -8.10
CA ALA A 392 -6.43 10.70 -7.33
C ALA A 392 -4.92 10.47 -7.32
N LEU A 393 -4.26 10.61 -8.48
CA LEU A 393 -2.81 10.49 -8.60
C LEU A 393 -2.09 11.60 -7.83
N VAL A 394 -2.50 12.86 -8.00
CA VAL A 394 -1.87 14.02 -7.36
C VAL A 394 -2.03 13.94 -5.83
N THR A 395 -3.23 13.67 -5.33
CA THR A 395 -3.48 13.57 -3.89
C THR A 395 -2.71 12.41 -3.24
N SER A 396 -2.62 11.26 -3.92
CA SER A 396 -1.79 10.13 -3.50
C SER A 396 -0.31 10.47 -3.41
N LEU A 397 0.24 11.14 -4.44
CA LEU A 397 1.65 11.54 -4.47
C LEU A 397 2.00 12.58 -3.41
N LEU A 398 1.07 13.47 -3.07
CA LEU A 398 1.27 14.51 -2.07
C LEU A 398 1.13 14.01 -0.63
N SER A 399 0.28 13.01 -0.39
CA SER A 399 -0.07 12.51 0.95
C SER A 399 1.15 12.10 1.78
N GLY A 400 2.01 11.22 1.26
CA GLY A 400 3.20 10.73 1.97
C GLY A 400 4.20 11.84 2.35
N PRO A 401 4.71 12.63 1.39
CA PRO A 401 5.64 13.73 1.67
C PRO A 401 5.08 14.78 2.64
N LEU A 402 3.80 15.14 2.53
CA LEU A 402 3.17 16.12 3.43
C LEU A 402 3.02 15.55 4.84
N MET A 403 2.60 14.29 4.97
CA MET A 403 2.52 13.60 6.26
C MET A 403 3.91 13.51 6.92
N GLN A 404 4.95 13.15 6.17
CA GLN A 404 6.33 13.10 6.67
C GLN A 404 6.81 14.46 7.20
N ARG A 405 6.55 15.54 6.46
CA ARG A 405 6.96 16.91 6.84
C ARG A 405 6.23 17.37 8.10
N VAL A 406 4.94 17.12 8.20
CA VAL A 406 4.10 17.61 9.31
C VAL A 406 4.34 16.84 10.59
N LEU A 407 4.45 15.52 10.49
CA LEU A 407 4.78 14.65 11.63
C LEU A 407 6.26 14.74 12.03
N ARG A 408 7.11 15.38 11.20
CA ARG A 408 8.56 15.47 11.39
C ARG A 408 9.18 14.09 11.66
N LEU A 409 8.72 13.07 10.93
CA LEU A 409 9.22 11.71 11.10
C LEU A 409 10.73 11.71 10.84
N LYS A 410 11.51 11.32 11.85
CA LYS A 410 12.96 11.17 11.69
C LYS A 410 13.20 10.10 10.63
N LYS A 411 14.00 10.42 9.60
CA LYS A 411 14.50 9.38 8.69
C LYS A 411 15.29 8.36 9.52
N ALA A 412 14.95 7.09 9.41
CA ALA A 412 15.67 6.03 10.11
C ALA A 412 17.17 6.13 9.80
N ARG A 413 17.99 6.29 10.85
CA ARG A 413 19.43 6.40 10.74
C ARG A 413 20.03 5.03 10.46
N ARG A 414 20.39 4.79 9.20
CA ARG A 414 20.98 3.52 8.79
C ARG A 414 22.43 3.41 9.21
N PHE A 415 22.85 2.22 9.65
CA PHE A 415 24.24 2.01 10.09
C PHE A 415 25.23 2.23 8.94
N VAL A 416 24.84 1.90 7.70
CA VAL A 416 25.66 2.11 6.49
C VAL A 416 26.01 3.57 6.23
N ASN A 417 25.26 4.52 6.79
CA ASN A 417 25.56 5.95 6.66
C ASN A 417 26.67 6.39 7.64
N PHE A 418 26.95 5.57 8.66
CA PHE A 418 27.95 5.82 9.71
C PHE A 418 29.09 4.80 9.66
N PHE A 419 29.18 4.01 8.59
CA PHE A 419 30.15 2.94 8.42
C PHE A 419 31.16 3.31 7.30
N PRO A 420 32.32 3.87 7.65
CA PRO A 420 33.33 4.24 6.67
C PRO A 420 34.14 3.01 6.20
N PRO A 421 34.76 3.04 5.00
CA PRO A 421 35.61 1.95 4.50
C PRO A 421 36.75 1.56 5.45
N GLN A 422 37.31 2.54 6.17
CA GLN A 422 38.38 2.33 7.15
C GLN A 422 37.90 1.61 8.42
N GLY A 423 36.59 1.52 8.65
CA GLY A 423 36.00 0.84 9.80
C GLY A 423 35.74 -0.65 9.59
N PHE A 424 36.26 -1.25 8.52
CA PHE A 424 36.00 -2.65 8.15
C PHE A 424 37.23 -3.54 8.36
N ILE A 425 37.04 -4.64 9.10
CA ILE A 425 38.02 -5.71 9.27
C ILE A 425 37.46 -6.98 8.63
N LEU A 426 38.10 -7.41 7.53
CA LEU A 426 37.67 -8.60 6.78
C LEU A 426 37.80 -9.88 7.61
N ARG A 427 38.82 -9.97 8.46
CA ARG A 427 39.05 -11.11 9.36
C ARG A 427 39.64 -10.59 10.66
N LEU A 428 38.91 -10.73 11.75
CA LEU A 428 39.40 -10.46 13.09
C LEU A 428 40.40 -11.53 13.50
N ASP A 429 41.54 -11.12 14.07
CA ASP A 429 42.52 -12.03 14.68
C ASP A 429 42.06 -12.51 16.07
N SER A 430 41.16 -11.74 16.69
CA SER A 430 40.61 -11.98 18.01
C SER A 430 39.78 -13.27 18.13
N ARG A 431 39.92 -13.96 19.27
CA ARG A 431 39.19 -15.22 19.58
C ARG A 431 38.22 -15.11 20.75
N ASP A 432 38.25 -14.00 21.46
CA ASP A 432 37.36 -13.72 22.59
C ASP A 432 36.72 -12.33 22.43
N ARG A 433 35.61 -12.10 23.13
CA ARG A 433 34.84 -10.86 22.99
C ARG A 433 35.66 -9.62 23.34
N TRP A 434 36.56 -9.72 24.32
CA TRP A 434 37.31 -8.58 24.83
C TRP A 434 38.41 -8.18 23.84
N SER A 435 39.14 -9.15 23.29
CA SER A 435 40.10 -8.89 22.22
C SER A 435 39.44 -8.32 20.97
N ALA A 436 38.27 -8.84 20.57
CA ALA A 436 37.54 -8.35 19.41
C ALA A 436 37.10 -6.88 19.55
N ILE A 437 36.60 -6.51 20.73
CA ILE A 437 36.26 -5.11 21.04
C ILE A 437 37.50 -4.23 20.99
N HIS A 438 38.63 -4.68 21.53
CA HIS A 438 39.88 -3.91 21.53
C HIS A 438 40.44 -3.71 20.12
N GLU A 439 40.40 -4.76 19.28
CA GLU A 439 40.82 -4.71 17.88
C GLU A 439 40.00 -3.69 17.07
N LEU A 440 38.67 -3.70 17.24
CA LEU A 440 37.78 -2.70 16.63
C LEU A 440 38.00 -1.30 17.21
N ALA A 441 38.24 -1.17 18.53
CA ALA A 441 38.53 0.11 19.16
C ALA A 441 39.84 0.74 18.67
N LYS A 442 40.86 -0.08 18.39
CA LYS A 442 42.13 0.35 17.81
C LYS A 442 41.94 0.93 16.41
N LEU A 443 41.05 0.34 15.61
CA LEU A 443 40.68 0.85 14.29
C LEU A 443 39.85 2.14 14.38
N ALA A 444 39.00 2.25 15.39
CA ALA A 444 38.16 3.42 15.61
C ALA A 444 38.95 4.67 16.04
N GLY A 445 40.01 4.51 16.84
CA GLY A 445 40.77 5.62 17.44
C GLY A 445 41.14 6.75 16.46
N PRO A 446 41.85 6.46 15.35
CA PRO A 446 42.21 7.45 14.35
C PRO A 446 41.02 8.13 13.64
N LEU A 447 39.84 7.49 13.62
CA LEU A 447 38.65 8.00 12.92
C LEU A 447 37.88 9.05 13.73
N ILE A 448 38.06 9.06 15.06
CA ILE A 448 37.30 9.91 15.98
C ILE A 448 38.19 10.69 16.95
N ASP A 449 39.50 10.74 16.69
CA ASP A 449 40.51 11.44 17.49
C ASP A 449 40.44 11.06 18.98
N LYS A 450 40.42 9.75 19.25
CA LYS A 450 40.42 9.19 20.62
C LYS A 450 41.40 8.04 20.75
N THR A 451 41.87 7.81 21.97
CA THR A 451 42.75 6.67 22.26
C THR A 451 41.97 5.35 22.23
N SER A 452 42.64 4.28 21.82
CA SER A 452 42.03 2.94 21.78
C SER A 452 41.59 2.48 23.16
N GLU A 453 42.32 2.89 24.20
CA GLU A 453 42.09 2.61 25.60
C GLU A 453 40.82 3.28 26.13
N GLU A 454 40.58 4.55 25.76
CA GLU A 454 39.35 5.26 26.10
C GLU A 454 38.12 4.56 25.52
N ILE A 455 38.17 4.22 24.23
CA ILE A 455 37.08 3.54 23.53
C ILE A 455 36.84 2.16 24.15
N THR A 456 37.91 1.36 24.30
CA THR A 456 37.85 0.01 24.87
C THR A 456 37.23 0.05 26.27
N ARG A 457 37.67 0.98 27.12
CA ARG A 457 37.15 1.13 28.49
C ARG A 457 35.66 1.44 28.52
N ALA A 458 35.19 2.34 27.65
CA ALA A 458 33.78 2.70 27.58
C ALA A 458 32.90 1.52 27.11
N VAL A 459 33.34 0.79 26.09
CA VAL A 459 32.62 -0.38 25.57
C VAL A 459 32.63 -1.53 26.58
N TYR A 460 33.78 -1.77 27.24
CA TYR A 460 33.89 -2.82 28.25
C TYR A 460 32.95 -2.58 29.44
N ALA A 461 32.84 -1.32 29.89
CA ALA A 461 31.92 -0.97 30.96
C ALA A 461 30.47 -1.33 30.60
N ARG A 462 30.08 -1.17 29.33
CA ARG A 462 28.75 -1.52 28.86
C ARG A 462 28.56 -3.03 28.69
N GLU A 463 29.53 -3.71 28.08
CA GLU A 463 29.52 -5.16 27.85
C GLU A 463 29.41 -5.95 29.16
N LYS A 464 30.07 -5.47 30.23
CA LYS A 464 29.98 -6.09 31.57
C LYS A 464 28.60 -5.98 32.21
N MET A 465 27.81 -4.96 31.86
CA MET A 465 26.46 -4.79 32.41
C MET A 465 25.44 -5.70 31.72
N MET A 466 25.60 -5.91 30.42
CA MET A 466 24.72 -6.76 29.63
C MET A 466 25.47 -7.20 28.38
N ALA A 467 25.40 -8.50 28.09
CA ALA A 467 25.93 -9.10 26.87
C ALA A 467 25.39 -8.39 25.62
N THR A 468 26.24 -8.21 24.61
CA THR A 468 25.84 -7.53 23.37
C THR A 468 25.68 -8.47 22.17
N GLY A 469 25.73 -9.78 22.40
CA GLY A 469 25.23 -10.77 21.44
C GLY A 469 23.73 -10.60 21.23
N ILE A 470 23.31 -10.32 19.99
CA ILE A 470 21.88 -10.20 19.65
C ILE A 470 21.29 -11.50 19.08
N GLY A 471 22.13 -12.53 18.93
CA GLY A 471 21.78 -13.81 18.33
C GLY A 471 21.98 -13.84 16.82
N GLN A 472 21.71 -15.01 16.25
CA GLN A 472 21.84 -15.31 14.83
C GLN A 472 23.25 -15.01 14.31
N GLY A 473 24.28 -15.27 15.10
CA GLY A 473 25.66 -15.03 14.72
C GLY A 473 26.06 -13.55 14.57
N VAL A 474 25.35 -12.62 15.22
CA VAL A 474 25.69 -11.18 15.26
C VAL A 474 25.89 -10.68 16.69
N ALA A 475 26.93 -9.87 16.89
CA ALA A 475 27.17 -9.13 18.12
C ALA A 475 27.27 -7.63 17.84
N VAL A 476 26.79 -6.81 18.77
CA VAL A 476 26.75 -5.35 18.63
C VAL A 476 27.29 -4.65 19.88
N PRO A 477 28.58 -4.84 20.24
CA PRO A 477 29.21 -4.03 21.28
C PRO A 477 29.05 -2.54 20.98
N HIS A 478 28.75 -1.76 22.01
CA HIS A 478 28.41 -0.35 21.84
C HIS A 478 28.79 0.50 23.05
N ALA A 479 29.13 1.75 22.79
CA ALA A 479 29.42 2.74 23.82
C ALA A 479 28.98 4.14 23.40
N ARG A 480 28.78 4.99 24.41
CA ARG A 480 28.60 6.42 24.23
C ARG A 480 29.87 7.15 24.65
N LEU A 481 30.34 8.04 23.78
CA LEU A 481 31.60 8.75 23.99
C LEU A 481 31.37 10.27 24.08
N PRO A 482 31.99 10.96 25.05
CA PRO A 482 31.93 12.41 25.15
C PRO A 482 32.72 13.07 24.01
N GLY A 483 32.21 14.18 23.48
CA GLY A 483 32.86 14.96 22.42
C GLY A 483 32.82 14.32 21.03
N LEU A 484 32.00 13.28 20.81
CA LEU A 484 31.82 12.68 19.50
C LEU A 484 30.78 13.47 18.69
N ALA A 485 31.15 13.99 17.51
CA ALA A 485 30.26 14.83 16.70
C ALA A 485 29.18 14.04 15.93
N ALA A 486 29.49 12.81 15.54
CA ALA A 486 28.59 11.94 14.79
C ALA A 486 28.82 10.47 15.18
N PRO A 487 27.80 9.59 15.06
CA PRO A 487 27.99 8.17 15.30
C PRO A 487 29.02 7.56 14.35
N LEU A 488 29.73 6.55 14.84
CA LEU A 488 30.64 5.72 14.06
C LEU A 488 30.27 4.25 14.26
N VAL A 489 30.19 3.51 13.15
CA VAL A 489 29.98 2.07 13.11
C VAL A 489 31.20 1.41 12.50
N LEU A 490 31.72 0.38 13.15
CA LEU A 490 32.76 -0.49 12.62
C LEU A 490 32.25 -1.91 12.52
N VAL A 491 32.82 -2.69 11.60
CA VAL A 491 32.42 -4.08 11.37
C VAL A 491 33.65 -4.94 11.26
N GLY A 492 33.70 -6.00 12.07
CA GLY A 492 34.70 -7.06 11.97
C GLY A 492 34.02 -8.41 11.71
N LEU A 493 34.57 -9.18 10.78
CA LEU A 493 34.11 -10.55 10.53
C LEU A 493 35.02 -11.55 11.24
N SER A 494 34.42 -12.54 11.90
CA SER A 494 35.12 -13.68 12.49
C SER A 494 34.57 -14.98 11.90
N PRO A 495 35.27 -15.60 10.92
CA PRO A 495 34.83 -16.86 10.32
C PRO A 495 34.68 -17.99 11.35
N ALA A 496 35.53 -18.01 12.37
CA ALA A 496 35.49 -18.98 13.46
C ALA A 496 34.31 -18.75 14.43
N GLY A 497 33.78 -17.52 14.48
CA GLY A 497 32.79 -17.09 15.44
C GLY A 497 33.40 -16.78 16.81
N ILE A 498 32.87 -15.76 17.48
CA ILE A 498 33.30 -15.33 18.83
C ILE A 498 32.09 -15.37 19.76
N ASP A 499 32.26 -15.89 20.97
CA ASP A 499 31.18 -15.92 21.95
C ASP A 499 30.99 -14.56 22.64
N PHE A 500 29.81 -13.97 22.39
CA PHE A 500 29.33 -12.71 22.97
C PHE A 500 28.12 -12.92 23.89
N ASP A 501 27.96 -14.13 24.46
CA ASP A 501 26.83 -14.52 25.32
C ASP A 501 25.47 -14.24 24.66
N ALA A 502 25.33 -14.62 23.40
CA ALA A 502 24.09 -14.41 22.66
C ALA A 502 22.93 -15.23 23.29
N PRO A 503 21.68 -14.71 23.32
CA PRO A 503 20.53 -15.41 23.90
C PRO A 503 20.22 -16.78 23.26
N ASP A 504 20.60 -16.96 22.00
CA ASP A 504 20.42 -18.21 21.27
C ASP A 504 21.65 -19.12 21.30
N THR A 505 22.65 -18.80 22.14
CA THR A 505 23.91 -19.53 22.33
C THR A 505 24.79 -19.64 21.07
N THR A 506 24.48 -18.87 20.02
CA THR A 506 25.29 -18.86 18.79
C THR A 506 26.51 -17.95 18.91
N THR A 507 27.62 -18.35 18.32
CA THR A 507 28.82 -17.50 18.23
C THR A 507 28.66 -16.44 17.15
N ALA A 508 29.08 -15.22 17.44
CA ALA A 508 29.00 -14.09 16.52
C ALA A 508 30.07 -14.18 15.43
N LYS A 509 29.63 -14.29 14.18
CA LYS A 509 30.50 -14.21 12.99
C LYS A 509 30.64 -12.79 12.46
N VAL A 510 29.70 -11.91 12.82
CA VAL A 510 29.70 -10.51 12.44
C VAL A 510 29.62 -9.67 13.70
N ILE A 511 30.66 -8.89 13.96
CA ILE A 511 30.78 -8.06 15.15
C ILE A 511 30.70 -6.60 14.70
N PHE A 512 29.70 -5.88 15.21
CA PHE A 512 29.54 -4.45 15.01
C PHE A 512 30.02 -3.69 16.24
N LEU A 513 30.84 -2.67 16.07
CA LEU A 513 31.13 -1.71 17.15
C LEU A 513 30.39 -0.39 16.87
N ILE A 514 29.44 -0.02 17.72
CA ILE A 514 28.72 1.27 17.63
C ILE A 514 29.29 2.26 18.65
N LEU A 515 29.79 3.39 18.18
CA LEU A 515 30.19 4.53 19.02
C LEU A 515 29.24 5.69 18.76
N ALA A 516 28.49 6.10 19.76
CA ALA A 516 27.48 7.15 19.65
C ALA A 516 27.83 8.39 20.49
N PRO A 517 27.42 9.60 20.07
CA PRO A 517 27.50 10.80 20.91
C PRO A 517 26.72 10.63 22.22
N GLN A 518 27.22 11.19 23.32
CA GLN A 518 26.48 11.19 24.60
C GLN A 518 25.16 11.97 24.53
N ASP A 519 25.09 13.01 23.70
CA ASP A 519 23.95 13.94 23.63
C ASP A 519 22.82 13.47 22.69
N ASP A 520 22.97 12.33 21.99
CA ASP A 520 21.98 11.83 21.03
C ASP A 520 21.48 10.42 21.41
N ASP A 521 20.62 10.39 22.44
CA ASP A 521 20.13 9.17 23.11
C ASP A 521 19.51 8.13 22.18
N GLY A 522 18.86 8.58 21.09
CA GLY A 522 18.10 7.70 20.19
C GLY A 522 18.94 7.00 19.13
N VAL A 523 20.10 7.55 18.77
CA VAL A 523 20.82 7.11 17.55
C VAL A 523 21.37 5.72 17.67
N GLN A 524 21.91 5.42 18.85
CA GLN A 524 22.47 4.10 19.12
C GLN A 524 21.38 3.03 19.00
N LEU A 525 20.17 3.31 19.49
CA LEU A 525 19.02 2.42 19.38
C LEU A 525 18.53 2.28 17.94
N GLU A 526 18.48 3.39 17.18
CA GLU A 526 18.11 3.38 15.76
C GLU A 526 19.09 2.55 14.91
N ILE A 527 20.41 2.74 15.12
CA ILE A 527 21.47 1.98 14.42
C ILE A 527 21.42 0.50 14.82
N LEU A 528 21.24 0.18 16.10
CA LEU A 528 21.16 -1.19 16.58
C LEU A 528 19.92 -1.90 16.01
N ALA A 529 18.78 -1.22 15.96
CA ALA A 529 17.57 -1.74 15.33
C ALA A 529 17.76 -1.98 13.82
N ASP A 530 18.46 -1.08 13.12
CA ASP A 530 18.79 -1.24 11.69
C ASP A 530 19.69 -2.45 11.43
N ILE A 531 20.72 -2.66 12.27
CA ILE A 531 21.59 -3.85 12.20
C ILE A 531 20.78 -5.12 12.45
N ALA A 532 20.05 -5.20 13.56
CA ALA A 532 19.27 -6.38 13.92
C ALA A 532 18.25 -6.74 12.82
N ALA A 533 17.60 -5.73 12.24
CA ALA A 533 16.59 -5.93 11.23
C ALA A 533 17.16 -6.22 9.83
N THR A 534 18.43 -5.90 9.56
CA THR A 534 19.15 -6.32 8.35
C THR A 534 19.62 -7.76 8.45
N PHE A 535 20.17 -8.15 9.60
CA PHE A 535 20.73 -9.48 9.82
C PHE A 535 19.70 -10.53 10.24
N LYS A 536 18.42 -10.16 10.38
CA LYS A 536 17.31 -11.10 10.55
C LYS A 536 17.11 -12.03 9.34
N VAL A 537 17.54 -11.61 8.16
CA VAL A 537 17.45 -12.40 6.92
C VAL A 537 18.56 -13.45 6.87
N ALA A 538 18.20 -14.74 6.83
CA ALA A 538 19.15 -15.85 6.87
C ALA A 538 20.17 -15.82 5.71
N GLU A 539 19.69 -15.51 4.50
CA GLU A 539 20.52 -15.43 3.29
C GLU A 539 21.66 -14.41 3.43
N ILE A 540 21.41 -13.29 4.11
CA ILE A 540 22.45 -12.27 4.35
C ILE A 540 23.52 -12.83 5.29
N ARG A 541 23.12 -13.49 6.37
CA ARG A 541 24.06 -14.07 7.33
C ARG A 541 24.96 -15.13 6.71
N GLU A 542 24.41 -15.96 5.83
CA GLU A 542 25.16 -16.98 5.10
C GLU A 542 26.14 -16.37 4.10
N LYS A 543 25.70 -15.35 3.34
CA LYS A 543 26.53 -14.69 2.34
C LYS A 543 27.62 -13.79 2.93
N VAL A 544 27.40 -13.20 4.11
CA VAL A 544 28.38 -12.32 4.76
C VAL A 544 29.69 -13.05 5.06
N GLY A 545 29.67 -14.35 5.33
CA GLY A 545 30.90 -15.14 5.52
C GLY A 545 31.78 -15.28 4.28
N ASN A 546 31.23 -15.01 3.09
CA ASN A 546 31.90 -15.21 1.80
C ASN A 546 32.34 -13.90 1.12
N VAL A 547 32.14 -12.75 1.77
CA VAL A 547 32.57 -11.46 1.22
C VAL A 547 34.09 -11.34 1.31
N ASN A 548 34.70 -10.72 0.30
CA ASN A 548 36.16 -10.57 0.20
C ASN A 548 36.66 -9.15 0.49
N ASN A 549 35.76 -8.16 0.52
CA ASN A 549 36.12 -6.76 0.72
C ASN A 549 34.92 -5.94 1.23
N TYR A 550 35.20 -4.69 1.60
CA TYR A 550 34.21 -3.72 2.07
C TYR A 550 33.06 -3.48 1.07
N VAL A 551 33.38 -3.41 -0.24
CA VAL A 551 32.40 -3.10 -1.29
C VAL A 551 31.39 -4.24 -1.44
N GLU A 552 31.86 -5.49 -1.42
CA GLU A 552 31.01 -6.68 -1.44
C GLU A 552 30.12 -6.77 -0.19
N PHE A 553 30.67 -6.50 0.99
CA PHE A 553 29.89 -6.44 2.23
C PHE A 553 28.80 -5.37 2.15
N LEU A 554 29.15 -4.16 1.68
CA LEU A 554 28.21 -3.06 1.56
C LEU A 554 27.12 -3.34 0.52
N ALA A 555 27.46 -3.94 -0.63
CA ALA A 555 26.52 -4.33 -1.66
C ALA A 555 25.54 -5.40 -1.16
N LEU A 556 26.05 -6.40 -0.43
CA LEU A 556 25.23 -7.44 0.20
C LEU A 556 24.23 -6.84 1.19
N VAL A 557 24.69 -5.98 2.10
CA VAL A 557 23.85 -5.31 3.08
C VAL A 557 22.79 -4.41 2.41
N ARG A 558 23.13 -3.70 1.33
CA ARG A 558 22.18 -2.85 0.59
C ARG A 558 21.11 -3.67 -0.13
N SER A 559 21.48 -4.80 -0.74
CA SER A 559 20.53 -5.67 -1.44
C SER A 559 19.49 -6.34 -0.52
N ALA A 560 19.82 -6.52 0.77
CA ALA A 560 18.93 -7.09 1.78
C ALA A 560 17.59 -6.35 1.97
N ARG A 561 17.50 -5.06 1.59
CA ARG A 561 16.32 -4.22 1.84
C ARG A 561 15.78 -3.47 0.61
N GLY A 562 16.10 -3.95 -0.60
CA GLY A 562 15.49 -3.44 -1.83
C GLY A 562 15.80 -1.96 -2.11
N GLN A 563 17.09 -1.60 -2.13
CA GLN A 563 17.57 -0.32 -2.65
C GLN A 563 18.49 -0.49 -3.84
#